data_AF-A0A0G1YUZ8-F1
#
_entry.id   AF-A0A0G1YUZ8-F1
#
_cell.length_a   1.000
_cell.length_b   1.000
_cell.length_c   1.000
_cell.angle_alpha   90.00
_cell.angle_beta   90.00
_cell.angle_gamma   90.00
#
_symmetry.space_group_name_H-M   'P 1'
#
loop_
_entity.id
_entity.type
_entity.pdbx_description
1 polymer ?
#
loop_
_entity_poly.entity_id
_entity_poly.type
_entity_poly.pdbx_seq_one_letter_code
_entity_poly.pdbx_strand_id
1 'polypeptide(L)'
;MILMDGKALAEKIYSELQEEISKSAKKYRLAVILVGENAVIKKFVEKKKKIGEHIGIDVRVYHFPESISATELRKRIAEIVHEEKNSGVIIQLPLP
;
A
#
# COMPACT_ATOMS: atom_id res chain seq x y z
N MET A 1 23.16 17.66 -21.23
CA MET A 1 22.90 16.72 -20.12
C MET A 1 21.40 16.44 -20.12
N ILE A 2 20.98 15.19 -20.23
CA ILE A 2 19.55 14.83 -20.23
C ILE A 2 19.11 14.68 -18.77
N LEU A 3 18.07 15.41 -18.37
CA LEU A 3 17.48 15.28 -17.04
C LEU A 3 16.55 14.06 -17.03
N MET A 4 16.85 13.07 -16.18
CA MET A 4 15.93 11.97 -15.93
C MET A 4 14.90 12.39 -14.89
N ASP A 5 13.77 12.92 -15.35
CA ASP A 5 12.67 13.33 -14.47
C ASP A 5 11.77 12.14 -14.11
N GLY A 6 12.10 11.49 -12.98
CA GLY A 6 11.31 10.39 -12.45
C GLY A 6 9.91 10.80 -11.98
N LYS A 7 9.66 12.09 -11.71
CA LYS A 7 8.34 12.58 -11.30
C LYS A 7 7.41 12.62 -12.50
N ALA A 8 7.85 13.20 -13.61
CA ALA A 8 7.09 13.22 -14.86
C ALA A 8 6.77 11.80 -15.35
N LEU A 9 7.74 10.88 -15.24
CA LEU A 9 7.52 9.47 -15.59
C LEU A 9 6.49 8.79 -14.65
N ALA A 10 6.57 9.04 -13.34
CA ALA A 10 5.62 8.48 -12.39
C ALA A 10 4.18 8.99 -12.63
N GLU A 11 4.01 10.29 -12.93
CA GLU A 11 2.70 10.86 -13.26
C GLU A 11 2.09 10.23 -14.52
N LYS A 12 2.92 9.94 -15.54
CA LYS A 12 2.48 9.20 -16.72
C LYS A 12 2.00 7.80 -16.37
N ILE A 13 2.77 7.05 -15.58
CA ILE A 13 2.39 5.70 -15.12
C ILE A 13 1.09 5.73 -14.31
N TYR A 14 0.91 6.71 -13.42
CA TYR A 14 -0.32 6.82 -12.63
C TYR A 14 -1.54 7.10 -13.49
N SER A 15 -1.40 7.91 -14.54
CA SER A 15 -2.48 8.22 -15.48
C SER A 15 -2.88 6.97 -16.28
N GLU A 16 -1.91 6.21 -16.78
CA GLU A 16 -2.14 4.95 -17.49
C GLU A 16 -2.83 3.92 -16.59
N LEU A 17 -2.35 3.75 -15.34
CA LEU A 17 -2.96 2.85 -14.38
C LEU A 17 -4.39 3.26 -14.01
N GLN A 18 -4.65 4.55 -13.82
CA GLN A 18 -5.99 5.06 -13.52
C GLN A 18 -6.96 4.72 -14.66
N GLU A 19 -6.54 4.87 -15.92
CA GLU A 19 -7.36 4.53 -17.07
C GLU A 19 -7.66 3.01 -17.10
N GLU A 20 -6.65 2.16 -16.91
CA GLU A 20 -6.83 0.71 -16.87
C GLU A 20 -7.76 0.24 -15.74
N ILE A 21 -7.58 0.81 -14.54
CA ILE A 21 -8.40 0.51 -13.37
C ILE A 21 -9.84 0.95 -13.60
N SER A 22 -10.05 2.15 -14.18
CA SER A 22 -11.39 2.67 -14.46
C SER A 22 -12.17 1.83 -15.48
N LYS A 23 -11.47 1.20 -16.43
CA LYS A 23 -12.04 0.27 -17.42
C LYS A 23 -12.30 -1.12 -16.85
N SER A 24 -11.65 -1.47 -15.74
CA SER A 24 -11.83 -2.76 -15.07
C SER A 24 -13.12 -2.76 -14.25
N ALA A 25 -13.94 -3.81 -14.37
CA ALA A 25 -15.09 -4.01 -13.49
C ALA A 25 -14.69 -4.44 -12.07
N LYS A 26 -13.40 -4.71 -11.83
CA LYS A 26 -12.89 -5.18 -10.53
C LYS A 26 -12.57 -4.01 -9.61
N LYS A 27 -12.92 -4.15 -8.33
CA LYS A 27 -12.48 -3.25 -7.27
C LYS A 27 -11.17 -3.78 -6.70
N TYR A 28 -10.10 -3.00 -6.84
CA TYR A 28 -8.80 -3.34 -6.28
C TYR A 28 -8.65 -2.78 -4.87
N ARG A 29 -8.05 -3.58 -3.98
CA ARG A 29 -7.65 -3.14 -2.65
C ARG A 29 -6.23 -3.57 -2.33
N LEU A 30 -5.46 -2.65 -1.77
CA LEU A 30 -4.10 -2.88 -1.29
C LEU A 30 -4.09 -2.81 0.25
N ALA A 31 -3.76 -3.92 0.91
CA ALA A 31 -3.53 -3.94 2.34
C ALA A 31 -2.06 -3.63 2.64
N VAL A 32 -1.81 -2.66 3.50
CA VAL A 32 -0.48 -2.27 3.97
C VAL A 32 -0.39 -2.55 5.46
N ILE A 33 0.49 -3.46 5.84
CA ILE A 33 0.76 -3.81 7.25
C ILE A 33 1.90 -2.93 7.74
N LEU A 34 1.64 -2.17 8.80
CA LEU A 34 2.60 -1.31 9.47
C LEU A 34 2.73 -1.75 10.92
N VAL A 35 3.94 -2.09 11.34
CA VAL A 35 4.23 -2.41 12.74
C VAL A 35 5.03 -1.26 13.33
N GLY A 36 4.54 -0.71 14.43
CA GLY A 36 5.20 0.34 15.19
C GLY A 36 4.97 1.77 14.72
N GLU A 37 5.68 2.69 15.36
CA GLU A 37 5.49 4.13 15.18
C GLU A 37 6.74 4.80 14.65
N ASN A 38 6.93 4.71 13.34
CA ASN A 38 7.99 5.45 12.66
C ASN A 38 7.38 6.54 11.77
N ALA A 39 7.62 7.80 12.14
CA ALA A 39 7.10 8.97 11.43
C ALA A 39 7.54 9.05 9.95
N VAL A 40 8.74 8.55 9.63
CA VAL A 40 9.24 8.49 8.25
C VAL A 40 8.44 7.46 7.46
N ILE A 41 8.26 6.27 8.03
CA ILE A 41 7.48 5.19 7.40
C ILE A 41 6.02 5.62 7.20
N LYS A 42 5.42 6.29 8.18
CA LYS A 42 4.05 6.80 8.09
C LYS A 42 3.87 7.72 6.88
N LYS A 43 4.82 8.61 6.59
CA LYS A 43 4.78 9.47 5.39
C LYS A 43 4.82 8.66 4.09
N PHE A 44 5.62 7.58 4.02
CA PHE A 44 5.65 6.71 2.84
C PHE A 44 4.33 5.97 2.65
N VAL A 45 3.73 5.47 3.73
CA VAL A 45 2.43 4.78 3.71
C VAL A 45 1.31 5.75 3.32
N GLU A 46 1.32 6.97 3.86
CA GLU A 46 0.36 8.03 3.47
C GLU A 46 0.49 8.38 1.99
N LYS A 47 1.72 8.45 1.45
CA LYS A 47 1.93 8.70 0.03
C LYS A 47 1.38 7.56 -0.82
N LYS A 48 1.60 6.30 -0.43
CA LYS A 48 1.00 5.13 -1.10
C LYS A 48 -0.53 5.17 -1.06
N LYS A 49 -1.10 5.53 0.09
CA LYS A 49 -2.55 5.71 0.24
C LYS A 49 -3.10 6.76 -0.71
N LYS A 50 -2.50 7.97 -0.71
CA LYS A 50 -2.91 9.07 -1.60
C LYS A 50 -2.84 8.70 -3.07
N ILE A 51 -1.76 8.05 -3.50
CA ILE A 51 -1.59 7.63 -4.90
C ILE A 51 -2.59 6.54 -5.25
N GLY A 52 -2.75 5.53 -4.38
CA GLY A 52 -3.72 4.45 -4.61
C GLY A 52 -5.15 4.98 -4.73
N GLU A 53 -5.58 5.84 -3.81
CA GLU A 53 -6.89 6.50 -3.88
C GLU A 53 -7.03 7.34 -5.16
N HIS A 54 -5.98 8.05 -5.56
CA HIS A 54 -5.97 8.86 -6.79
C HIS A 54 -6.18 8.01 -8.05
N ILE A 55 -5.61 6.80 -8.12
CA ILE A 55 -5.76 5.89 -9.26
C ILE A 55 -6.96 4.93 -9.13
N GLY A 56 -7.77 5.06 -8.09
CA GLY A 56 -9.01 4.27 -7.90
C GLY A 56 -8.86 2.95 -7.13
N ILE A 57 -7.79 2.77 -6.36
CA ILE A 57 -7.53 1.60 -5.50
C ILE A 57 -7.87 1.93 -4.04
N ASP A 58 -8.57 1.03 -3.35
CA ASP A 58 -8.78 1.12 -1.89
C ASP A 58 -7.50 0.73 -1.15
N VAL A 59 -6.81 1.69 -0.51
CA VAL A 59 -5.60 1.39 0.27
C VAL A 59 -5.93 1.35 1.75
N ARG A 60 -5.83 0.15 2.34
CA ARG A 60 -6.10 -0.10 3.75
C ARG A 60 -4.80 -0.27 4.52
N VAL A 61 -4.61 0.56 5.54
CA VAL A 61 -3.44 0.49 6.41
C VAL A 61 -3.85 -0.21 7.70
N TYR A 62 -3.20 -1.33 8.01
CA TYR A 62 -3.36 -2.10 9.23
C TYR A 62 -2.17 -1.80 10.12
N HIS A 63 -2.42 -1.05 11.20
CA HIS A 63 -1.40 -0.66 12.16
C HIS A 63 -1.38 -1.62 13.34
N PHE A 64 -0.19 -2.07 13.70
CA PHE A 64 0.06 -2.94 14.84
C PHE A 64 1.11 -2.30 15.77
N PRO A 65 1.01 -2.51 17.09
CA PRO A 65 2.00 -1.98 18.04
C PRO A 65 3.35 -2.70 17.90
N GLU A 66 4.45 -2.05 18.25
CA GLU A 66 5.79 -2.67 18.27
C GLU A 66 5.88 -3.85 19.23
N SER A 67 5.04 -3.85 20.27
CA SER A 67 4.95 -4.93 21.26
C SER A 67 4.21 -6.17 20.78
N ILE A 68 3.74 -6.21 19.52
CA ILE A 68 3.04 -7.38 18.98
C ILE A 68 3.98 -8.58 18.91
N SER A 69 3.51 -9.74 19.37
CA SER A 69 4.30 -10.96 19.26
C SER A 69 4.37 -11.43 17.80
N ALA A 70 5.46 -12.11 17.43
CA ALA A 70 5.60 -12.67 16.08
C ALA A 70 4.46 -13.64 15.73
N THR A 71 3.99 -14.43 16.70
CA THR A 71 2.86 -15.37 16.52
C THR A 71 1.56 -14.63 16.23
N GLU A 72 1.26 -13.59 17.01
CA GLU A 72 0.05 -12.78 16.80
C GLU A 72 0.13 -12.03 15.48
N LEU A 73 1.28 -11.42 15.16
CA LEU A 73 1.49 -10.74 13.88
C LEU A 73 1.26 -11.69 12.70
N ARG A 74 1.82 -12.90 12.72
CA ARG A 74 1.61 -13.90 11.67
C ARG A 74 0.14 -14.27 11.52
N LYS A 75 -0.58 -14.44 12.63
CA LYS A 75 -2.02 -14.73 12.62
C LYS A 75 -2.81 -13.59 11.96
N ARG A 76 -2.55 -12.33 12.35
CA ARG A 76 -3.19 -11.16 11.77
C ARG A 76 -2.87 -10.98 10.28
N ILE A 77 -1.62 -11.24 9.88
CA ILE A 77 -1.22 -11.24 8.46
C ILE A 77 -2.00 -12.31 7.70
N ALA A 78 -2.12 -13.52 8.24
CA ALA A 78 -2.89 -14.59 7.61
C ALA A 78 -4.37 -14.19 7.44
N GLU A 79 -4.99 -13.59 8.46
CA GLU A 79 -6.37 -13.07 8.35
C GLU A 79 -6.52 -12.04 7.22
N ILE A 80 -5.56 -11.11 7.10
CA ILE A 80 -5.57 -10.07 6.06
C ILE A 80 -5.35 -10.66 4.67
N VAL A 81 -4.45 -11.63 4.52
CA VAL A 81 -4.15 -12.28 3.24
C VAL A 81 -5.34 -13.09 2.72
N HIS A 82 -6.13 -13.70 3.62
CA HIS A 82 -7.30 -14.51 3.24
C HIS A 82 -8.59 -13.67 3.07
N GLU A 83 -8.55 -12.36 3.31
CA GLU A 83 -9.71 -11.50 3.04
C GLU A 83 -9.88 -11.33 1.52
N GLU A 84 -10.95 -11.88 0.94
CA GLU A 84 -11.22 -11.89 -0.51
C GLU A 84 -11.21 -10.49 -1.16
N LYS A 85 -11.45 -9.44 -0.37
CA LYS A 85 -11.44 -8.06 -0.84
C LYS A 85 -10.03 -7.56 -1.14
N ASN A 86 -9.00 -8.12 -0.51
CA ASN A 86 -7.62 -7.68 -0.66
C ASN A 86 -7.02 -8.26 -1.94
N SER A 87 -6.68 -7.40 -2.89
CA SER A 87 -6.04 -7.80 -4.15
C SER A 87 -4.52 -7.94 -4.01
N GLY A 88 -3.95 -7.29 -2.99
CA GLY A 88 -2.52 -7.36 -2.69
C GLY A 88 -2.24 -6.98 -1.24
N VAL A 89 -1.14 -7.50 -0.72
CA VAL A 89 -0.69 -7.25 0.65
C VAL A 89 0.79 -6.85 0.64
N ILE A 90 1.12 -5.78 1.35
CA ILE A 90 2.48 -5.29 1.54
C ILE A 90 2.77 -5.22 3.04
N ILE A 91 3.87 -5.85 3.44
CA ILE A 91 4.45 -5.65 4.77
C ILE A 91 5.47 -4.52 4.66
N GLN A 92 5.23 -3.44 5.39
CA GLN A 92 6.13 -2.29 5.39
C GLN A 92 7.32 -2.56 6.29
N LEU A 93 8.51 -2.53 5.70
CA LEU A 93 9.79 -2.68 6.39
C LEU A 93 10.33 -1.31 6.85
N PRO A 94 11.22 -1.28 7.86
CA PRO A 94 11.64 -2.41 8.72
C PRO A 94 10.54 -2.87 9.69
N LEU A 95 10.57 -4.15 10.04
CA LEU A 95 9.86 -4.65 11.21
C LEU A 95 10.75 -4.40 12.45
N PRO A 96 10.15 -4.20 13.64
CA PRO A 96 10.90 -4.15 14.89
C PRO A 96 11.65 -5.46 15.17
#